data_AF-A0A7Y3T964-F1
#
_entry.id   AF-A0A7Y3T964-F1
#
_cell.length_a   1.000
_cell.length_b   1.000
_cell.length_c   1.000
_cell.angle_alpha   90.00
_cell.angle_beta   90.00
_cell.angle_gamma   90.00
#
_symmetry.space_group_name_H-M   'P 1'
#
loop_
_entity.id
_entity.type
_entity.pdbx_description
1 polymer ?
#
loop_
_entity_poly.entity_id
_entity_poly.type
_entity_poly.pdbx_seq_one_letter_code
_entity_poly.pdbx_strand_id
1 'polypeptide(L)'
;MSNERRKDMREKIALGGLIVRAGLREADRAYLLGVLLEAATVVAGSGEYVRLKTAGALAFRDAPADIEDTRSPRTPTSENGDKASGE
;
A
#
# COMPACT_ATOMS: atom_id res chain seq x y z
N MET A 1 -6.58 -18.76 -12.68
CA MET A 1 -6.97 -18.05 -11.43
C MET A 1 -7.93 -16.93 -11.80
N SER A 2 -9.10 -16.83 -11.15
CA SER A 2 -10.07 -15.77 -11.43
C SER A 2 -9.55 -14.39 -11.01
N ASN A 3 -10.00 -13.32 -11.68
CA ASN A 3 -9.61 -11.95 -11.35
C ASN A 3 -10.01 -11.54 -9.93
N GLU A 4 -11.14 -12.05 -9.43
CA GLU A 4 -11.63 -11.82 -8.06
C GLU A 4 -10.61 -12.28 -7.00
N ARG A 5 -10.07 -13.50 -7.14
CA ARG A 5 -9.06 -14.02 -6.20
C ARG A 5 -7.79 -13.20 -6.17
N ARG A 6 -7.39 -12.61 -7.32
CA ARG A 6 -6.22 -11.73 -7.38
C ARG A 6 -6.48 -10.40 -6.69
N LYS A 7 -7.69 -9.86 -6.79
CA LYS A 7 -8.07 -8.61 -6.13
C LYS A 7 -8.12 -8.78 -4.61
N ASP A 8 -8.82 -9.81 -4.14
CA ASP A 8 -8.91 -10.16 -2.72
C ASP A 8 -7.52 -10.38 -2.08
N MET A 9 -6.63 -11.09 -2.76
CA MET A 9 -5.25 -11.28 -2.29
C MET A 9 -4.50 -9.95 -2.14
N ARG A 10 -4.62 -9.04 -3.11
CA ARG A 10 -3.96 -7.72 -3.06
C ARG A 10 -4.51 -6.86 -1.93
N GLU A 11 -5.83 -6.88 -1.71
CA GLU A 11 -6.46 -6.15 -0.62
C GLU A 11 -5.99 -6.67 0.74
N LYS A 12 -5.93 -7.99 0.93
CA LYS A 12 -5.40 -8.61 2.15
C LYS A 12 -3.93 -8.26 2.40
N ILE A 13 -3.10 -8.25 1.35
CA ILE A 13 -1.70 -7.82 1.45
C ILE A 13 -1.61 -6.34 1.88
N ALA A 14 -2.40 -5.47 1.25
CA ALA A 14 -2.42 -4.05 1.58
C ALA A 14 -2.83 -3.81 3.04
N LEU A 15 -3.88 -4.49 3.51
CA LEU A 15 -4.32 -4.43 4.91
C LEU A 15 -3.24 -4.93 5.88
N GLY A 16 -2.55 -6.03 5.56
CA GLY A 16 -1.41 -6.50 6.35
C GLY A 16 -0.24 -5.50 6.38
N GLY A 17 -0.02 -4.77 5.29
CA GLY A 17 0.98 -3.71 5.20
C GLY A 17 0.74 -2.55 6.18
N LEU A 18 -0.53 -2.27 6.52
CA LEU A 18 -0.87 -1.24 7.51
C LEU A 18 -0.34 -1.58 8.91
N ILE A 19 -0.46 -2.85 9.31
CA ILE A 19 0.02 -3.33 10.61
C ILE A 19 1.54 -3.19 10.72
N VAL A 20 2.27 -3.57 9.67
CA VAL A 20 3.73 -3.43 9.63
C VAL A 20 4.14 -1.96 9.71
N ARG A 21 3.47 -1.08 8.96
CA ARG A 21 3.74 0.36 8.95
C ARG A 21 3.47 1.01 10.31
N ALA A 22 2.47 0.53 11.05
CA ALA A 22 2.18 0.98 12.41
C ALA A 22 3.22 0.48 13.44
N GLY A 23 4.25 -0.28 13.03
CA GLY A 23 5.25 -0.84 13.94
C GLY A 23 4.75 -2.05 14.74
N LEU A 24 3.63 -2.65 14.34
CA LEU A 24 2.94 -3.69 15.10
C LEU A 24 3.14 -5.10 14.53
N ARG A 25 4.22 -5.33 13.77
CA ARG A 25 4.51 -6.63 13.15
C ARG A 25 4.55 -7.77 14.16
N GLU A 26 5.15 -7.52 15.32
CA GLU A 26 5.33 -8.52 16.38
C GLU A 26 4.22 -8.48 17.44
N ALA A 27 3.18 -7.68 17.23
CA ALA A 27 2.08 -7.57 18.17
C ALA A 27 1.20 -8.84 18.14
N ASP A 28 0.62 -9.19 19.30
CA ASP A 28 -0.31 -10.30 19.41
C ASP A 28 -1.55 -10.10 18.53
N ARG A 29 -2.04 -11.19 17.91
CA ARG A 29 -3.15 -11.11 16.95
C ARG A 29 -4.47 -10.73 17.60
N ALA A 30 -4.73 -11.18 18.83
CA ALA A 30 -5.94 -10.81 19.56
C ALA A 30 -5.89 -9.34 19.95
N TYR A 31 -4.71 -8.83 20.33
CA TYR A 31 -4.52 -7.40 20.55
C TYR A 31 -4.83 -6.57 19.29
N LEU A 32 -4.27 -6.95 18.14
CA LEU A 32 -4.54 -6.26 16.87
C LEU A 32 -6.03 -6.24 16.51
N LEU A 33 -6.71 -7.38 16.66
CA LEU A 33 -8.13 -7.47 16.41
C LEU A 33 -8.93 -6.59 17.39
N GLY A 34 -8.55 -6.57 18.67
CA GLY A 34 -9.16 -5.72 19.69
C GLY A 34 -9.08 -4.23 19.34
N VAL A 35 -7.89 -3.75 18.95
CA VAL A 35 -7.67 -2.36 18.50
C VAL A 35 -8.54 -2.02 17.28
N LEU A 36 -8.63 -2.92 16.30
CA LEU A 36 -9.45 -2.70 15.11
C LEU A 36 -10.96 -2.68 15.43
N LEU A 37 -11.41 -3.52 16.36
CA LEU A 37 -12.79 -3.51 16.83
C LEU A 37 -13.13 -2.22 17.56
N GLU A 38 -12.24 -1.73 18.42
CA GLU A 38 -12.40 -0.44 19.09
C GLU A 38 -12.47 0.70 18.07
N ALA A 39 -11.54 0.72 17.10
CA ALA A 39 -11.56 1.70 16.01
C ALA A 39 -12.84 1.63 15.16
N ALA A 40 -13.43 0.44 14.98
CA ALA A 40 -14.67 0.27 14.22
C ALA A 40 -15.90 0.88 14.93
N THR A 41 -15.82 1.16 16.23
CA THR A 41 -16.89 1.86 16.97
C THR A 41 -16.87 3.37 16.74
N VAL A 42 -15.78 3.91 16.19
CA VAL A 42 -15.62 5.34 15.95
C VAL A 42 -16.53 5.79 14.81
N VAL A 43 -17.42 6.74 15.12
CA VAL A 43 -18.38 7.29 14.14
C VAL A 43 -17.64 8.06 13.05
N ALA A 44 -17.92 7.71 11.79
CA ALA A 44 -17.36 8.41 10.63
C ALA A 44 -17.70 9.91 10.66
N GLY A 45 -16.70 10.75 10.43
CA GLY A 45 -16.85 12.21 10.46
C GLY A 45 -16.82 12.83 11.86
N SER A 46 -16.76 12.02 12.93
CA SER A 46 -16.49 12.53 14.27
C SER A 46 -15.09 13.16 14.37
N GLY A 47 -14.88 14.02 15.36
CA GLY A 47 -13.55 14.62 15.61
C GLY A 47 -12.46 13.56 15.84
N GLU A 48 -12.81 12.45 16.49
CA GLU A 48 -11.90 11.32 16.68
C GLU A 48 -11.55 10.64 15.36
N TYR A 49 -12.54 10.37 14.51
CA TYR A 49 -12.30 9.83 13.18
C TYR A 49 -11.35 10.73 12.36
N VAL A 50 -11.58 12.04 12.39
CA VAL A 50 -10.73 13.02 11.68
C VAL A 50 -9.31 13.03 12.24
N ARG A 51 -9.15 12.95 13.56
CA ARG A 51 -7.84 12.88 14.22
C ARG A 51 -7.08 11.61 13.80
N LEU A 52 -7.71 10.45 13.89
CA LEU A 52 -7.11 9.16 13.52
C LEU A 52 -6.76 9.12 12.03
N LYS A 53 -7.64 9.60 11.16
CA LYS A 53 -7.38 9.72 9.71
C LYS A 53 -6.19 10.62 9.41
N THR A 54 -6.10 11.77 10.09
CA THR A 54 -4.98 12.71 9.93
C THR A 54 -3.66 12.09 10.37
N ALA A 55 -3.63 11.44 11.53
CA ALA A 55 -2.46 10.72 12.02
C ALA A 55 -2.00 9.63 11.04
N GLY A 56 -2.94 8.83 10.53
CA GLY A 56 -2.64 7.82 9.51
C GLY A 56 -2.04 8.44 8.23
N ALA A 57 -2.60 9.56 7.75
CA ALA A 57 -2.11 10.25 6.56
C ALA A 57 -0.68 10.78 6.74
N LEU A 58 -0.31 11.26 7.93
CA LEU A 58 1.06 11.67 8.23
C LEU A 58 2.03 10.47 8.22
N ALA A 59 1.65 9.36 8.87
CA ALA A 59 2.45 8.13 8.87
C ALA A 59 2.66 7.53 7.47
N PHE A 60 1.77 7.83 6.51
CA PHE A 60 1.99 7.46 5.11
C PHE A 60 3.01 8.34 4.39
N ARG A 61 3.10 9.63 4.75
CA ARG A 61 4.01 10.61 4.14
C ARG A 61 5.44 10.49 4.66
N ASP A 62 5.60 10.15 5.94
CA ASP A 62 6.90 10.11 6.61
C ASP A 62 7.66 8.80 6.38
N ALA A 63 7.06 7.83 5.69
CA ALA A 63 7.75 6.60 5.36
C ALA A 63 8.65 6.78 4.13
N PRO A 64 9.86 6.19 4.13
CA PRO A 64 10.68 6.13 2.94
C PRO A 64 9.88 5.47 1.80
N ALA A 65 10.05 5.98 0.59
CA ALA A 65 9.27 5.65 -0.62
C ALA A 65 9.52 4.23 -1.17
N ASP A 66 9.87 3.29 -0.30
CA ASP A 66 10.57 2.07 -0.69
C ASP A 66 9.68 0.82 -0.58
N ILE A 67 8.37 0.93 -0.85
CA ILE A 67 7.55 -0.21 -1.28
C ILE A 67 6.50 0.28 -2.29
N GLU A 68 6.95 0.97 -3.34
CA GLU A 68 6.22 0.95 -4.60
C GLU A 68 6.89 -0.10 -5.48
N ASP A 69 6.22 -1.24 -5.63
CA ASP A 69 6.59 -2.34 -6.52
C ASP A 69 6.82 -1.77 -7.93
N THR A 70 8.09 -1.53 -8.25
CA THR A 70 8.58 -1.19 -9.59
C THR A 70 8.34 -2.38 -10.51
N ARG A 71 7.08 -2.58 -10.88
CA ARG A 71 6.68 -3.37 -12.05
C ARG A 71 5.87 -2.49 -12.97
N SER A 72 6.49 -1.36 -13.34
CA SER A 72 6.21 -0.76 -14.64
C SER A 72 6.74 -1.72 -15.71
N PRO A 73 5.90 -2.26 -16.61
CA PRO A 73 6.39 -3.06 -17.72
C PRO A 73 7.32 -2.19 -18.55
N ARG A 74 8.61 -2.55 -18.64
CA ARG A 74 9.50 -1.94 -19.62
C ARG A 74 8.92 -2.25 -21.00
N THR A 75 8.33 -1.26 -21.66
CA THR A 75 8.12 -1.30 -23.10
C THR A 75 9.51 -1.35 -23.75
N PRO A 76 9.82 -2.32 -24.62
CA PRO A 76 11.05 -2.26 -25.39
C PRO A 76 10.91 -1.11 -26.38
N THR A 77 11.69 -0.05 -26.19
CA THR A 77 11.82 0.98 -27.21
C THR A 77 12.46 0.32 -28.43
N SER A 78 11.68 0.25 -29.50
CA SER A 78 12.11 -0.13 -30.84
C SER A 78 13.36 0.67 -31.23
N GLU A 79 14.50 0.00 -31.37
CA GLU A 79 15.66 0.54 -32.08
C GLU A 79 15.25 0.69 -33.55
N ASN A 80 15.06 1.91 -34.01
CA ASN A 80 14.93 2.21 -35.42
C ASN A 80 16.01 3.23 -35.81
N GLY A 81 16.99 2.70 -36.55
CA GLY A 81 17.68 3.32 -37.67
C GLY A 81 18.26 4.71 -37.48
N ASP A 82 19.58 4.78 -37.25
CA ASP A 82 20.40 5.70 -38.04
C ASP A 82 21.89 5.33 -37.94
N LYS A 83 22.49 5.00 -39.10
CA LYS A 83 23.91 4.95 -39.48
C LYS A 83 24.05 3.96 -40.65
N ALA A 84 24.74 4.23 -41.75
CA ALA A 84 25.61 5.33 -42.10
C ALA A 84 25.76 5.39 -43.63
N SER A 85 26.08 6.59 -44.10
CA SER A 85 26.69 6.88 -45.39
C SER A 85 27.96 6.05 -45.63
N GLY A 86 28.20 5.61 -46.88
CA GLY A 86 29.46 5.01 -47.30
C GLY A 86 29.44 4.49 -48.74
N GLU A 87 30.08 5.29 -49.62
CA GLU A 87 30.61 5.01 -50.97
C GLU A 87 29.67 4.78 -52.16
#